data_AF-A0A7J9Y887-F1
#
_entry.id   AF-A0A7J9Y887-F1
#
_cell.length_a   1.000
_cell.length_b   1.000
_cell.length_c   1.000
_cell.angle_alpha   90.00
_cell.angle_beta   90.00
_cell.angle_gamma   90.00
#
_symmetry.space_group_name_H-M   'P 1'
#
loop_
_entity.id
_entity.type
_entity.pdbx_description
1 polymer ?
#
loop_
_entity_poly.entity_id
_entity_poly.type
_entity_poly.pdbx_seq_one_letter_code
_entity_poly.pdbx_strand_id
1 'polypeptide(L)'
;MPQSVQNLINTLVAVVPKLVVFLVILVIGWIVAKLLAKGVTKLLSLVGFDRAIERGGLRQWTGTYDPSQLFSKLVYYAVLLIALQMAFGVFGPNPVSDIINAIVAFLPLAFIALVIVVITAAIANAVKDVI
;
A
#
# COMPACT_ATOMS: atom_id res chain seq x y z
N MET A 1 -17.06 -12.45 -43.55
CA MET A 1 -17.15 -11.64 -42.31
C MET A 1 -16.64 -10.24 -42.63
N PRO A 2 -17.22 -9.16 -42.06
CA PRO A 2 -16.71 -7.80 -42.27
C PRO A 2 -15.28 -7.67 -41.75
N GLN A 3 -14.44 -6.89 -42.43
CA GLN A 3 -13.03 -6.65 -42.04
C GLN A 3 -12.90 -6.08 -40.61
N SER A 4 -13.91 -5.37 -40.12
CA SER A 4 -14.00 -4.89 -38.74
C SER A 4 -14.09 -6.03 -37.71
N VAL A 5 -14.73 -7.15 -38.04
CA VAL A 5 -14.86 -8.32 -37.16
C VAL A 5 -13.54 -9.09 -37.06
N GLN A 6 -12.81 -9.24 -38.17
CA GLN A 6 -11.47 -9.86 -38.15
C GLN A 6 -10.45 -9.04 -37.35
N ASN A 7 -10.49 -7.71 -37.48
CA ASN A 7 -9.62 -6.83 -36.69
C ASN A 7 -9.93 -6.89 -35.19
N LEU A 8 -11.22 -6.90 -34.80
CA LEU A 8 -11.63 -7.07 -33.41
C LEU A 8 -11.16 -8.41 -32.82
N ILE A 9 -11.30 -9.51 -33.56
CA ILE A 9 -10.86 -10.83 -33.10
C ILE A 9 -9.34 -10.86 -32.89
N ASN A 10 -8.56 -10.31 -33.83
CA ASN A 10 -7.11 -10.26 -33.72
C ASN A 10 -6.64 -9.43 -32.52
N THR A 11 -7.30 -8.30 -32.23
CA THR A 11 -7.00 -7.48 -31.04
C THR A 11 -7.34 -8.22 -29.75
N LEU A 12 -8.49 -8.92 -29.69
CA LEU A 12 -8.88 -9.68 -28.51
C LEU A 12 -7.91 -10.83 -28.21
N VAL A 13 -7.50 -11.58 -29.23
CA VAL A 13 -6.53 -12.68 -29.09
C VAL A 13 -5.18 -12.16 -28.59
N ALA A 14 -4.77 -10.95 -29.00
CA ALA A 14 -3.51 -10.34 -28.53
C ALA A 14 -3.55 -9.82 -27.08
N VAL A 15 -4.75 -9.55 -26.53
CA VAL A 15 -4.91 -9.05 -25.14
C VAL A 15 -4.91 -10.20 -24.13
N VAL A 16 -5.34 -11.40 -24.53
CA VAL A 16 -5.42 -12.57 -23.62
C VAL A 16 -4.08 -12.89 -22.96
N PRO A 17 -2.94 -12.99 -23.68
CA PRO A 17 -1.65 -13.22 -23.05
C PRO A 17 -1.25 -12.12 -22.06
N LYS A 18 -1.53 -10.86 -22.38
CA LYS A 18 -1.23 -9.72 -21.50
C LYS A 18 -2.05 -9.76 -20.21
N LEU A 19 -3.32 -10.17 -20.29
CA LEU A 19 -4.16 -10.37 -19.11
C LEU A 19 -3.62 -11.46 -18.18
N VAL A 20 -3.08 -12.55 -18.73
CA VAL A 20 -2.45 -13.60 -17.92
C VAL A 20 -1.25 -13.02 -17.17
N VAL A 21 -0.36 -12.30 -17.84
CA VAL A 21 0.80 -11.67 -17.19
C VAL A 21 0.37 -10.64 -16.14
N PHE A 22 -0.64 -9.82 -16.43
CA PHE A 22 -1.24 -8.88 -15.48
C PHE A 22 -1.70 -9.57 -14.19
N LEU A 23 -2.45 -10.66 -14.34
CA LEU A 23 -2.93 -11.44 -13.19
C LEU A 23 -1.78 -12.08 -12.41
N VAL A 24 -0.76 -12.61 -13.09
CA VAL A 24 0.43 -13.15 -12.43
C VAL A 24 1.15 -12.09 -11.59
N ILE A 25 1.35 -10.89 -12.13
CA ILE A 25 1.98 -9.77 -11.41
C ILE A 25 1.14 -9.39 -10.19
N LEU A 26 -0.19 -9.30 -10.33
CA LEU A 26 -1.07 -8.99 -9.20
C LEU A 26 -1.01 -10.04 -8.09
N VAL A 27 -1.01 -11.33 -8.44
CA VAL A 27 -0.93 -12.42 -7.46
C VAL A 27 0.40 -12.35 -6.71
N ILE A 28 1.52 -12.17 -7.41
CA ILE A 28 2.85 -12.03 -6.80
C ILE A 28 2.89 -10.80 -5.89
N GLY A 29 2.43 -9.66 -6.40
CA GLY A 29 2.40 -8.40 -5.67
C GLY A 29 1.55 -8.47 -4.40
N TRP A 30 0.40 -9.15 -4.46
CA TRP A 30 -0.46 -9.38 -3.31
C TRP A 30 0.23 -10.20 -2.20
N ILE A 31 0.96 -11.25 -2.59
CA ILE A 31 1.73 -12.08 -1.65
C ILE A 31 2.82 -11.24 -0.98
N VAL A 32 3.59 -10.49 -1.78
CA VAL A 32 4.66 -9.61 -1.26
C VAL A 32 4.09 -8.54 -0.34
N ALA A 33 2.99 -7.89 -0.73
CA ALA A 33 2.31 -6.89 0.10
C ALA A 33 1.92 -7.46 1.46
N LYS A 34 1.37 -8.67 1.49
CA LYS A 34 0.97 -9.34 2.74
C LYS A 34 2.17 -9.67 3.64
N LEU A 35 3.30 -10.05 3.07
CA LEU A 35 4.52 -10.34 3.82
C LEU A 35 5.13 -9.07 4.40
N LEU A 36 5.24 -8.01 3.60
CA LEU A 36 5.77 -6.72 4.05
C LEU A 36 4.88 -6.10 5.13
N ALA A 37 3.56 -6.11 4.95
CA ALA A 37 2.62 -5.59 5.93
C ALA A 37 2.74 -6.30 7.29
N LYS A 38 2.89 -7.63 7.30
CA LYS A 38 3.16 -8.41 8.52
C LYS A 38 4.49 -8.03 9.18
N GLY A 39 5.54 -7.83 8.38
CA GLY A 39 6.84 -7.39 8.86
C GLY A 39 6.75 -6.03 9.57
N VAL A 40 6.07 -5.08 8.93
CA VAL A 40 5.87 -3.73 9.47
C VAL A 40 5.04 -3.75 10.76
N THR A 41 3.95 -4.53 10.83
CA THR A 41 3.18 -4.70 12.08
C THR A 41 4.08 -5.15 13.23
N LYS A 42 4.92 -6.17 12.99
CA LYS A 42 5.84 -6.67 14.02
C LYS A 42 6.80 -5.58 14.48
N LEU A 43 7.42 -4.86 13.55
CA LEU A 43 8.33 -3.76 13.87
C LEU A 43 7.65 -2.65 14.69
N LEU A 44 6.43 -2.25 14.32
CA LEU A 44 5.65 -1.23 15.02
C LEU A 44 5.27 -1.64 16.45
N SER A 45 4.90 -2.91 16.64
CA SER A 45 4.62 -3.45 17.97
C SER A 45 5.88 -3.51 18.84
N LEU A 46 7.04 -3.81 18.25
CA LEU A 46 8.35 -3.85 18.94
C LEU A 46 8.80 -2.48 19.45
N VAL A 47 8.60 -1.42 18.67
CA VAL A 47 8.97 -0.04 19.08
C VAL A 47 7.99 0.59 20.07
N GLY A 48 6.98 -0.15 20.53
CA GLY A 48 6.04 0.33 21.55
C GLY A 48 5.04 1.37 21.05
N PHE A 49 4.78 1.41 19.74
CA PHE A 49 3.84 2.37 19.14
C PHE A 49 2.42 2.26 19.71
N ASP A 50 1.99 1.03 19.98
CA ASP A 50 0.68 0.77 20.57
C ASP A 50 0.56 1.41 21.97
N ARG A 51 1.61 1.31 22.79
CA ARG A 51 1.69 1.96 24.12
C ARG A 51 1.73 3.48 24.04
N ALA A 52 2.43 4.03 23.05
CA ALA A 52 2.54 5.47 22.85
C ALA A 52 1.19 6.12 22.52
N ILE A 53 0.32 5.40 21.78
CA ILE A 53 -1.03 5.85 21.44
C ILE A 53 -2.04 5.57 22.56
N GLU A 54 -1.92 4.44 23.27
CA GLU A 54 -2.76 4.14 24.43
C GLU A 54 -2.64 5.19 25.54
N ARG A 55 -1.43 5.72 25.80
CA ARG A 55 -1.18 6.76 26.81
C ARG A 55 -1.59 8.17 26.35
N GLY A 56 -1.78 8.38 25.05
CA GLY A 56 -2.06 9.68 24.42
C GLY A 56 -3.54 10.06 24.30
N GLY A 57 -4.49 9.23 24.74
CA GLY A 57 -5.92 9.57 24.73
C GLY A 57 -6.60 9.52 23.35
N LEU A 58 -5.89 9.15 22.28
CA LEU A 58 -6.46 9.00 20.93
C LEU A 58 -7.41 7.80 20.76
N ARG A 59 -7.62 7.00 21.81
CA ARG A 59 -8.60 5.90 21.84
C ARG A 59 -10.01 6.35 21.41
N GLN A 60 -10.35 7.62 21.64
CA GLN A 60 -11.68 8.15 21.33
C GLN A 60 -11.90 8.39 19.82
N TRP A 61 -10.85 8.37 19.00
CA TRP A 61 -10.94 8.54 17.53
C TRP A 61 -10.72 7.24 16.73
N THR A 62 -10.13 6.18 17.33
CA THR A 62 -9.74 4.96 16.60
C THR A 62 -10.68 3.76 16.77
N GLY A 63 -11.57 3.76 17.77
CA GLY A 63 -12.33 2.55 18.12
C GLY A 63 -11.41 1.36 18.44
N THR A 64 -11.92 0.12 18.31
CA THR A 64 -11.26 -1.17 18.62
C THR A 64 -10.04 -1.51 17.73
N TYR A 65 -9.61 -0.64 16.81
CA TYR A 65 -8.51 -0.94 15.89
C TYR A 65 -7.15 -0.49 16.42
N ASP A 66 -6.19 -1.43 16.50
CA ASP A 66 -4.81 -1.13 16.87
C ASP A 66 -4.14 -0.20 15.84
N PRO A 67 -3.46 0.87 16.27
CA PRO A 67 -2.76 1.80 15.36
C PRO A 67 -1.72 1.11 14.48
N SER A 68 -1.04 0.09 15.00
CA SER A 68 -0.12 -0.75 14.23
C SER A 68 -0.80 -1.49 13.07
N GLN A 69 -2.09 -1.85 13.19
CA GLN A 69 -2.86 -2.43 12.09
C GLN A 69 -3.22 -1.39 11.01
N LEU A 70 -3.53 -0.16 11.40
CA LEU A 70 -3.74 0.95 10.46
C LEU A 70 -2.50 1.20 9.60
N PHE A 71 -1.33 1.23 10.23
CA PHE A 71 -0.05 1.36 9.54
C PHE A 71 0.24 0.17 8.62
N SER A 72 0.01 -1.05 9.11
CA SER A 72 0.19 -2.26 8.31
C SER A 72 -0.68 -2.26 7.06
N LYS A 73 -1.94 -1.80 7.18
CA LYS A 73 -2.84 -1.62 6.04
C LYS A 73 -2.31 -0.58 5.06
N LEU A 74 -1.76 0.54 5.55
CA LEU A 74 -1.16 1.55 4.68
C LEU A 74 0.00 0.97 3.86
N VAL A 75 0.91 0.22 4.50
CA VAL A 75 2.01 -0.45 3.79
C VAL A 75 1.50 -1.53 2.84
N TYR A 76 0.50 -2.31 3.24
CA TYR A 76 -0.13 -3.30 2.37
C TYR A 76 -0.68 -2.66 1.09
N TYR A 77 -1.49 -1.60 1.22
CA TYR A 77 -2.06 -0.91 0.06
C TYR A 77 -0.99 -0.18 -0.74
N ALA A 78 0.04 0.37 -0.11
CA ALA A 78 1.18 0.97 -0.78
C ALA A 78 1.86 -0.01 -1.75
N VAL A 79 2.22 -1.20 -1.24
CA VAL A 79 2.87 -2.24 -2.05
C VAL A 79 1.91 -2.79 -3.10
N LEU A 80 0.62 -2.94 -2.77
CA LEU A 80 -0.41 -3.38 -3.71
C LEU A 80 -0.58 -2.39 -4.87
N LEU A 81 -0.54 -1.08 -4.61
CA LEU A 81 -0.61 -0.05 -5.64
C LEU A 81 0.62 -0.09 -6.56
N ILE A 82 1.81 -0.32 -6.01
CA ILE A 82 3.03 -0.52 -6.82
C ILE A 82 2.90 -1.77 -7.69
N ALA A 83 2.38 -2.87 -7.14
CA ALA A 83 2.12 -4.07 -7.93
C ALA A 83 1.08 -3.81 -9.03
N LEU A 84 0.03 -3.06 -8.73
CA LEU A 84 -1.00 -2.67 -9.68
C LEU A 84 -0.44 -1.81 -10.80
N GLN A 85 0.45 -0.86 -10.48
CA GLN A 85 1.20 -0.06 -11.44
C GLN A 85 2.01 -0.95 -12.39
N MET A 86 2.80 -1.88 -11.86
CA MET A 86 3.58 -2.81 -12.68
C MET A 86 2.69 -3.69 -13.56
N ALA A 87 1.55 -4.15 -13.02
CA ALA A 87 0.60 -4.95 -13.76
C ALA A 87 0.01 -4.16 -14.93
N PHE A 88 -0.47 -2.93 -14.70
CA PHE A 88 -1.00 -2.08 -15.77
C PHE A 88 0.06 -1.67 -16.79
N GLY A 89 1.34 -1.61 -16.40
CA GLY A 89 2.46 -1.39 -17.32
C GLY A 89 2.57 -2.41 -18.45
N VAL A 90 2.05 -3.63 -18.28
CA VAL A 90 2.01 -4.68 -19.33
C VAL A 90 1.16 -4.25 -20.54
N PHE A 91 0.18 -3.37 -20.33
CA PHE A 91 -0.66 -2.85 -21.40
C PHE A 91 -0.04 -1.64 -22.12
N GLY A 92 1.09 -1.12 -21.64
CA GLY A 92 1.73 0.10 -22.13
C GLY A 92 1.22 1.37 -21.45
N PRO A 93 1.64 2.56 -21.90
CA PRO A 93 1.23 3.83 -21.33
C PRO A 93 -0.28 4.00 -21.36
N ASN A 94 -0.90 4.26 -20.20
CA ASN A 94 -2.33 4.44 -20.08
C ASN A 94 -2.68 5.41 -18.93
N PRO A 95 -3.82 6.13 -19.02
CA PRO A 95 -4.20 7.11 -18.00
C PRO A 95 -4.37 6.51 -16.59
N VAL A 96 -4.72 5.23 -16.51
CA VAL A 96 -4.88 4.52 -15.23
C VAL A 96 -3.53 4.38 -14.52
N SER A 97 -2.47 4.05 -15.28
CA SER A 97 -1.11 3.96 -14.77
C SER A 97 -0.62 5.32 -14.28
N ASP A 98 -0.94 6.41 -15.00
CA ASP A 98 -0.56 7.76 -14.59
C ASP A 98 -1.20 8.17 -13.26
N ILE A 99 -2.49 7.86 -13.07
CA ILE A 99 -3.19 8.10 -11.80
C ILE A 99 -2.56 7.26 -10.68
N ILE A 100 -2.31 5.97 -10.93
CA ILE A 100 -1.68 5.09 -9.93
C ILE A 100 -0.27 5.60 -9.60
N ASN A 101 0.51 6.03 -10.59
CA ASN A 101 1.84 6.61 -10.39
C ASN A 101 1.78 7.82 -9.45
N ALA A 102 0.80 8.71 -9.65
CA ALA A 102 0.62 9.88 -8.80
C ALA A 102 0.30 9.48 -7.35
N ILE A 103 -0.56 8.48 -7.15
CA ILE A 103 -0.88 7.96 -5.80
C ILE A 103 0.35 7.28 -5.18
N VAL A 104 1.10 6.49 -5.95
CA VAL A 104 2.31 5.81 -5.48
C VAL A 104 3.38 6.82 -5.10
N ALA A 105 3.56 7.89 -5.87
CA ALA A 105 4.51 8.96 -5.58
C ALA A 105 4.16 9.74 -4.30
N PHE A 106 2.90 9.70 -3.85
CA PHE A 106 2.47 10.26 -2.57
C PHE A 106 2.85 9.36 -1.37
N LEU A 107 3.05 8.05 -1.57
CA LEU A 107 3.32 7.09 -0.48
C LEU A 107 4.62 7.40 0.30
N PRO A 108 5.76 7.76 -0.31
CA PRO A 108 6.96 8.14 0.43
C PRO A 108 6.72 9.34 1.34
N LEU A 109 5.96 10.34 0.87
CA LEU A 109 5.61 11.53 1.64
C LEU A 109 4.72 11.16 2.82
N ALA A 110 3.72 10.30 2.60
CA ALA A 110 2.87 9.79 3.66
C ALA A 110 3.68 9.02 4.72
N PHE A 111 4.64 8.19 4.29
CA PHE A 111 5.52 7.46 5.20
C PHE A 111 6.42 8.38 6.03
N ILE A 112 6.97 9.45 5.45
CA ILE A 112 7.78 10.43 6.20
C ILE A 112 6.92 11.13 7.26
N ALA A 113 5.73 11.60 6.90
CA ALA A 113 4.82 12.25 7.85
C ALA A 113 4.47 11.33 9.02
N LEU A 114 4.23 10.06 8.71
CA LEU A 114 3.95 9.00 9.66
C LEU A 114 5.10 8.76 10.65
N VAL A 115 6.33 8.66 10.14
CA VAL A 115 7.55 8.49 10.95
C VAL A 115 7.75 9.67 11.90
N ILE A 116 7.51 10.90 11.46
CA ILE A 116 7.60 12.09 12.31
C ILE A 116 6.63 11.99 13.48
N VAL A 117 5.36 11.66 13.22
CA VAL A 117 4.34 11.49 14.28
C VAL A 117 4.76 10.44 15.31
N VAL A 118 5.30 9.30 14.85
CA VAL A 118 5.80 8.23 15.72
C VAL A 118 6.93 8.73 16.62
N ILE A 119 7.95 9.38 16.03
CA ILE A 119 9.11 9.88 16.77
C ILE A 119 8.69 10.94 17.79
N THR A 120 7.84 11.89 17.40
CA THR A 120 7.33 12.92 18.31
C THR A 120 6.57 12.30 19.49
N ALA A 121 5.68 11.33 19.24
CA ALA A 121 4.94 10.64 20.30
C ALA A 121 5.86 9.83 21.23
N ALA A 122 6.90 9.18 20.68
CA ALA A 122 7.88 8.45 21.47
C ALA A 122 8.67 9.39 22.40
N ILE A 123 9.12 10.54 21.88
CA ILE A 123 9.83 11.56 22.68
C ILE A 123 8.91 12.13 23.76
N ALA A 124 7.66 12.47 23.42
CA ALA A 124 6.70 13.02 24.39
C ALA A 124 6.44 12.07 25.57
N ASN A 125 6.32 10.76 25.30
CA ASN A 125 6.17 9.75 26.35
C ASN A 125 7.44 9.61 27.20
N ALA A 126 8.62 9.63 26.59
CA ALA A 126 9.88 9.58 27.32
C ALA A 126 10.04 10.78 28.27
N VAL A 127 9.61 11.98 27.86
CA VAL A 127 9.63 13.18 28.73
C VAL A 127 8.63 13.04 29.88
N LYS A 128 7.42 12.53 29.63
CA LYS A 128 6.39 12.33 30.66
C LYS A 128 6.79 11.30 31.73
N ASP A 129 7.57 10.29 31.36
CA ASP A 129 8.05 9.29 32.33
C ASP A 129 9.18 9.82 33.23
N VAL A 130 9.80 10.96 32.90
CA VAL A 130 10.92 11.57 33.65
C VAL A 130 10.48 12.65 34.66
N ILE A 131 9.30 13.26 34.47
CA ILE A 131 8.74 14.32 35.32
C ILE A 131 7.58 13.77 36.14
#